data_AF-A0A0S9MSL3-F1
#
_entry.id   AF-A0A0S9MSL3-F1
#
_cell.length_a   1.000
_cell.length_b   1.000
_cell.length_c   1.000
_cell.angle_alpha   90.00
_cell.angle_beta   90.00
_cell.angle_gamma   90.00
#
_symmetry.space_group_name_H-M   'P 1'
#
loop_
_entity.id
_entity.type
_entity.pdbx_description
1 polymer ?
#
loop_
_entity_poly.entity_id
_entity_poly.type
_entity_poly.pdbx_seq_one_letter_code
_entity_poly.pdbx_strand_id
1 'polypeptide(L)'
;MTHVVSENCIRCKYTDCVDVCPVDCFREGPNMLVIDPDECIDCAVCIPECPANAIFAEEDLPADQLAFIKLNAELALADGWKSITKRKAPLADADDWKDKPNKITELVK
;
A
#
# COMPACT_ATOMS: atom_id res chain seq x y z
N MET A 1 -7.19 4.94 -14.10
CA MET A 1 -5.88 5.19 -13.48
C MET A 1 -6.03 4.79 -12.02
N THR A 2 -5.00 4.20 -11.43
CA THR A 2 -5.09 3.69 -10.06
C THR A 2 -4.10 4.43 -9.16
N HIS A 3 -4.36 4.33 -7.86
CA HIS A 3 -3.37 4.60 -6.85
C HIS A 3 -2.53 3.34 -6.59
N VAL A 4 -1.29 3.53 -6.15
CA VAL A 4 -0.32 2.45 -5.97
C VAL A 4 0.38 2.62 -4.64
N VAL A 5 0.48 1.52 -3.88
CA VAL A 5 1.28 1.48 -2.65
C VAL A 5 2.73 1.14 -3.00
N SER A 6 3.63 1.99 -2.55
CA SER A 6 5.06 1.98 -2.83
C SER A 6 5.88 1.35 -1.69
N GLU A 7 7.19 1.32 -1.83
CA GLU A 7 8.12 0.61 -0.93
C GLU A 7 8.00 0.99 0.55
N ASN A 8 7.71 2.26 0.85
CA ASN A 8 7.77 2.74 2.22
C ASN A 8 6.67 2.14 3.13
N CYS A 9 5.64 1.50 2.54
CA CYS A 9 4.61 0.78 3.28
C CYS A 9 5.13 -0.51 3.95
N ILE A 10 6.11 -1.18 3.33
CA ILE A 10 6.63 -2.47 3.78
C ILE A 10 7.14 -2.34 5.22
N ARG A 11 6.88 -3.27 6.14
CA ARG A 11 7.25 -3.16 7.57
C ARG A 11 6.69 -1.95 8.35
N CYS A 12 5.99 -1.04 7.71
CA CYS A 12 5.25 0.04 8.37
C CYS A 12 3.80 -0.40 8.62
N LYS A 13 3.08 -0.64 7.52
CA LYS A 13 1.69 -1.10 7.50
C LYS A 13 0.81 -0.39 8.55
N TYR A 14 0.76 0.95 8.48
CA TYR A 14 -0.04 1.77 9.40
C TYR A 14 -1.55 1.55 9.26
N THR A 15 -2.00 1.27 8.03
CA THR A 15 -3.40 0.98 7.68
C THR A 15 -4.39 2.15 7.76
N ASP A 16 -3.97 3.39 8.06
CA ASP A 16 -4.88 4.56 8.09
C ASP A 16 -5.59 4.81 6.74
N CYS A 17 -4.92 4.47 5.64
CA CYS A 17 -5.48 4.60 4.29
C CYS A 17 -6.77 3.79 4.04
N VAL A 18 -7.05 2.75 4.85
CA VAL A 18 -8.23 1.90 4.66
C VAL A 18 -9.51 2.56 5.18
N ASP A 19 -9.41 3.42 6.20
CA ASP A 19 -10.59 4.06 6.83
C ASP A 19 -11.24 5.10 5.90
N VAL A 20 -10.50 5.60 4.91
CA VAL A 20 -10.97 6.60 3.94
C VAL A 20 -11.31 6.03 2.57
N CYS A 21 -11.05 4.74 2.32
CA CYS A 21 -11.30 4.13 1.02
C CYS A 21 -12.82 3.89 0.82
N PRO A 22 -13.48 4.54 -0.16
CA PRO A 22 -14.93 4.40 -0.34
C PRO A 22 -15.36 3.07 -0.99
N VAL A 23 -14.40 2.31 -1.53
CA VAL A 23 -14.63 1.11 -2.33
C VAL A 23 -13.90 -0.12 -1.81
N ASP A 24 -13.26 -0.03 -0.62
CA ASP A 24 -12.60 -1.15 0.05
C ASP A 24 -11.54 -1.90 -0.81
N CYS A 25 -10.87 -1.17 -1.71
CA CYS A 25 -9.93 -1.73 -2.69
C CYS A 25 -8.54 -2.10 -2.14
N PHE A 26 -8.32 -2.01 -0.83
CA PHE A 26 -7.05 -2.40 -0.22
C PHE A 26 -7.01 -3.90 0.05
N ARG A 27 -5.89 -4.55 -0.29
CA ARG A 27 -5.60 -5.95 0.06
C ARG A 27 -4.47 -6.03 1.07
N GLU A 28 -4.64 -6.90 2.05
CA GLU A 28 -3.75 -7.03 3.20
C GLU A 28 -2.78 -8.20 3.04
N GLY A 29 -1.50 -7.88 2.96
CA GLY A 29 -0.41 -8.83 3.15
C GLY A 29 0.12 -8.85 4.58
N PRO A 30 1.08 -9.73 4.90
CA PRO A 30 1.67 -9.82 6.23
C PRO A 30 2.31 -8.52 6.71
N ASN A 31 3.06 -7.82 5.84
CA ASN A 31 3.80 -6.62 6.20
C ASN A 31 3.66 -5.44 5.23
N MET A 32 2.70 -5.48 4.31
CA MET A 32 2.41 -4.43 3.34
C MET A 32 0.91 -4.45 2.98
N LEU A 33 0.38 -3.32 2.54
CA LEU A 33 -0.91 -3.24 1.87
C LEU A 33 -0.69 -2.98 0.38
N VAL A 34 -1.60 -3.46 -0.47
CA VAL A 34 -1.65 -3.11 -1.89
C VAL A 34 -3.04 -2.62 -2.27
N ILE A 35 -3.12 -1.88 -3.37
CA ILE A 35 -4.38 -1.40 -3.94
C ILE A 35 -4.72 -2.28 -5.14
N ASP A 36 -5.95 -2.77 -5.18
CA ASP A 36 -6.52 -3.43 -6.34
C ASP A 36 -6.82 -2.37 -7.42
N PRO A 37 -6.14 -2.43 -8.59
CA PRO A 37 -6.29 -1.42 -9.63
C PRO A 37 -7.65 -1.47 -10.32
N ASP A 38 -8.35 -2.60 -10.30
CA ASP A 38 -9.65 -2.77 -10.95
C ASP A 38 -10.80 -2.21 -10.09
N GLU A 39 -10.60 -2.16 -8.76
CA GLU A 39 -11.57 -1.59 -7.82
C GLU A 39 -11.29 -0.11 -7.49
N CYS A 40 -10.05 0.36 -7.64
CA CYS A 40 -9.68 1.74 -7.35
C CYS A 40 -10.38 2.73 -8.28
N ILE A 41 -11.11 3.69 -7.70
CA ILE A 41 -11.86 4.73 -8.43
C ILE A 41 -11.12 6.08 -8.54
N ASP A 42 -9.82 6.10 -8.26
CA ASP A 42 -8.95 7.28 -8.46
C ASP A 42 -9.36 8.54 -7.66
N CYS A 43 -9.89 8.35 -6.45
CA CYS A 43 -10.42 9.46 -5.63
C CYS A 43 -9.35 10.23 -4.82
N ALA A 44 -8.11 9.76 -4.76
CA ALA A 44 -6.96 10.38 -4.09
C ALA A 44 -7.05 10.66 -2.58
N VAL A 45 -8.15 10.27 -1.91
CA VAL A 45 -8.33 10.50 -0.47
C VAL A 45 -7.34 9.72 0.40
N CYS A 46 -6.81 8.60 -0.08
CA CYS A 46 -5.88 7.76 0.69
C CYS A 46 -4.43 8.28 0.70
N ILE A 47 -4.05 9.14 -0.25
CA ILE A 47 -2.69 9.70 -0.36
C ILE A 47 -2.28 10.46 0.93
N PRO A 48 -3.01 11.50 1.37
CA PRO A 48 -2.59 12.30 2.53
C PRO A 48 -2.70 11.54 3.86
N GLU A 49 -3.48 10.46 3.91
CA GLU A 49 -3.72 9.69 5.13
C GLU A 49 -2.57 8.72 5.45
N CYS A 50 -1.72 8.38 4.48
CA CYS A 50 -0.63 7.44 4.71
C CYS A 50 0.50 8.09 5.52
N PRO A 51 0.77 7.68 6.78
CA PRO A 51 1.83 8.30 7.58
C PRO A 51 3.24 8.07 7.03
N ALA A 52 3.41 7.05 6.17
CA ALA A 52 4.65 6.73 5.49
C ALA A 52 4.78 7.42 4.11
N ASN A 53 3.83 8.25 3.68
CA ASN A 53 3.80 8.85 2.34
C ASN A 53 4.04 7.80 1.24
N ALA A 54 3.46 6.62 1.40
CA ALA A 54 3.75 5.47 0.57
C ALA A 54 2.74 5.29 -0.58
N ILE A 55 1.76 6.16 -0.74
CA ILE A 55 0.70 6.02 -1.74
C ILE A 55 0.84 7.14 -2.76
N PHE A 56 0.84 6.78 -4.03
CA PHE A 56 1.01 7.71 -5.16
C PHE A 56 -0.06 7.42 -6.22
N ALA A 57 -0.41 8.43 -7.01
CA ALA A 57 -1.04 8.20 -8.30
C ALA A 57 -0.02 7.48 -9.21
N GLU A 58 -0.50 6.58 -10.07
CA GLU A 58 0.36 5.79 -10.97
C GLU A 58 1.35 6.65 -11.79
N GLU A 59 0.91 7.82 -12.22
CA GLU A 59 1.70 8.80 -13.00
C GLU A 59 2.73 9.59 -12.18
N ASP A 60 2.51 9.69 -10.86
CA ASP A 60 3.39 10.39 -9.92
C ASP A 60 4.39 9.46 -9.25
N LEU A 61 4.39 8.17 -9.59
CA LEU A 61 5.32 7.22 -8.99
C LEU A 61 6.77 7.59 -9.32
N PRO A 62 7.67 7.57 -8.32
CA PRO A 62 9.11 7.66 -8.56
C PRO A 62 9.58 6.61 -9.57
N ALA A 63 10.51 7.00 -10.46
CA ALA A 63 10.98 6.15 -11.55
C ALA A 63 11.61 4.82 -11.08
N ASP A 64 12.22 4.82 -9.90
CA ASP A 64 12.80 3.65 -9.23
C ASP A 64 11.76 2.74 -8.59
N GLN A 65 10.50 3.17 -8.51
CA GLN A 65 9.40 2.43 -7.89
C GLN A 65 8.32 1.97 -8.88
N LEU A 66 8.48 2.20 -10.18
CA LEU A 66 7.49 1.80 -11.20
C LEU A 66 7.11 0.30 -11.16
N ALA A 67 8.00 -0.56 -10.66
CA ALA A 67 7.71 -1.98 -10.45
C ALA A 67 6.54 -2.24 -9.48
N PHE A 68 6.24 -1.30 -8.57
CA PHE A 68 5.15 -1.41 -7.62
C PHE A 68 3.77 -1.37 -8.27
N ILE A 69 3.63 -0.79 -9.47
CA ILE A 69 2.36 -0.80 -10.22
C ILE A 69 1.94 -2.25 -10.48
N LYS A 70 2.85 -3.03 -11.09
CA LYS A 70 2.63 -4.44 -11.37
C LYS A 70 2.52 -5.27 -10.09
N LEU A 71 3.35 -4.96 -9.09
CA LEU A 71 3.31 -5.65 -7.79
C LEU A 71 1.95 -5.53 -7.09
N ASN A 72 1.35 -4.33 -7.11
CA ASN A 72 0.04 -4.11 -6.49
C ASN A 72 -1.03 -4.94 -7.20
N ALA A 73 -1.06 -4.91 -8.54
CA ALA A 73 -1.99 -5.71 -9.34
C ALA A 73 -1.84 -7.21 -9.09
N GLU A 74 -0.61 -7.73 -9.03
CA GLU A 74 -0.36 -9.16 -8.82
C GLU A 74 -0.74 -9.61 -7.40
N LEU A 75 -0.33 -8.84 -6.38
CA LEU A 75 -0.60 -9.19 -4.99
C LEU A 75 -2.07 -8.98 -4.62
N ALA A 76 -2.78 -8.06 -5.29
CA ALA A 76 -4.21 -7.87 -5.04
C ALA A 76 -5.06 -9.11 -5.41
N LEU A 77 -4.55 -9.95 -6.33
CA LEU A 77 -5.17 -11.19 -6.77
C LEU A 77 -4.54 -12.44 -6.14
N ALA A 78 -3.50 -12.28 -5.30
CA ALA A 78 -2.76 -13.39 -4.74
C ALA A 78 -3.51 -14.07 -3.57
N ASP A 79 -3.33 -15.38 -3.44
CA ASP A 79 -3.90 -16.14 -2.34
C ASP A 79 -3.40 -15.60 -0.99
N GLY A 80 -4.34 -15.30 -0.08
CA GLY A 80 -4.05 -14.77 1.25
C GLY A 80 -4.13 -13.25 1.37
N TRP A 81 -4.06 -12.52 0.25
CA TRP A 81 -4.19 -11.06 0.20
C TRP A 81 -5.65 -10.64 0.15
N LYS A 82 -6.29 -10.65 1.33
CA LYS A 82 -7.73 -10.38 1.46
C LYS A 82 -8.01 -8.88 1.60
N SER A 83 -9.24 -8.48 1.25
CA SER A 83 -9.69 -7.10 1.48
C SER A 83 -9.60 -6.74 2.97
N ILE A 84 -9.05 -5.54 3.24
CA ILE A 84 -9.02 -4.91 4.56
C ILE A 84 -9.89 -3.65 4.53
N THR A 85 -10.92 -3.63 5.37
CA THR A 85 -11.93 -2.56 5.40
C THR A 85 -11.95 -1.80 6.72
N LYS A 86 -11.03 -2.14 7.64
CA LYS A 86 -10.93 -1.51 8.96
C LYS A 86 -9.47 -1.37 9.35
N ARG A 87 -9.11 -0.20 9.86
CA ARG A 87 -7.77 0.05 10.40
C ARG A 87 -7.41 -0.94 11.50
N LYS A 88 -6.13 -1.30 11.53
CA LYS A 88 -5.46 -2.08 12.58
C LYS A 88 -4.31 -1.27 13.15
N ALA A 89 -3.77 -1.71 14.28
CA ALA A 89 -2.55 -1.10 14.79
C ALA A 89 -1.40 -1.29 13.77
N PRO A 90 -0.50 -0.29 13.63
CA PRO A 90 0.73 -0.44 12.85
C PRO A 90 1.58 -1.60 13.36
N LEU A 91 2.56 -2.02 12.57
CA LEU A 91 3.57 -2.96 13.03
C LEU A 91 4.40 -2.36 14.18
N ALA A 92 4.89 -3.21 15.08
CA ALA A 92 5.51 -2.77 16.33
C ALA A 92 6.74 -1.86 16.13
N ASP A 93 7.44 -2.04 15.01
CA ASP A 93 8.63 -1.28 14.61
C ASP A 93 8.36 -0.32 13.44
N ALA A 94 7.10 0.02 13.15
CA ALA A 94 6.73 0.82 11.98
C ALA A 94 7.44 2.18 11.91
N ASP A 95 7.59 2.88 13.04
CA ASP A 95 8.29 4.16 13.10
C ASP A 95 9.80 4.00 12.82
N ASP A 96 10.40 2.88 13.22
CA ASP A 96 11.80 2.58 12.94
C ASP A 96 12.03 2.25 11.46
N TRP A 97 11.01 1.76 10.75
CA TRP A 97 11.10 1.39 9.34
C TRP A 97 10.65 2.47 8.37
N LYS A 98 10.01 3.52 8.87
CA LYS A 98 9.60 4.64 8.04
C LYS A 98 10.83 5.31 7.42
N ASP A 99 10.75 5.57 6.12
CA ASP A 99 11.76 6.25 5.29
C ASP A 99 13.09 5.49 5.12
N LYS A 100 13.15 4.21 5.53
CA LYS A 100 14.30 3.35 5.20
C LYS A 100 14.25 2.91 3.73
N PRO A 101 15.39 2.90 3.03
CA PRO A 101 15.45 2.43 1.64
C PRO A 101 15.47 0.90 1.55
N ASN A 102 15.24 0.35 0.35
CA ASN A 102 15.43 -1.07 0.01
C ASN A 102 14.57 -2.05 0.83
N LYS A 103 13.42 -1.60 1.32
CA LYS A 103 12.46 -2.43 2.06
C LYS A 103 11.78 -3.47 1.17
N ILE A 104 11.89 -3.40 -0.15
CA ILE A 104 11.39 -4.44 -1.06
C ILE A 104 11.98 -5.82 -0.75
N THR A 105 13.21 -5.89 -0.23
CA THR A 105 13.84 -7.15 0.18
C THR A 105 13.19 -7.78 1.42
N GLU A 106 12.45 -6.98 2.19
CA GLU A 106 11.76 -7.39 3.40
C GLU A 106 10.30 -7.80 3.14
N LEU A 107 9.79 -7.64 1.92
CA LEU A 107 8.41 -7.96 1.58
C LEU A 107 8.11 -9.44 1.82
N VAL A 108 7.06 -9.72 2.60
CA VAL A 108 6.52 -11.07 2.78
C VAL A 108 5.27 -11.17 1.91
N LYS A 109 5.29 -12.10 0.95
CA LYS A 109 4.18 -12.37 0.03
C LYS A 109 3.24 -13.42 0.59
#